data_AF-A0A353IQ94-F1
#
_entry.id   AF-A0A353IQ94-F1
#
_cell.length_a   1.000
_cell.length_b   1.000
_cell.length_c   1.000
_cell.angle_alpha   90.00
_cell.angle_beta   90.00
_cell.angle_gamma   90.00
#
_symmetry.space_group_name_H-M   'P 1'
#
loop_
_entity.id
_entity.type
_entity.pdbx_description
1 polymer ?
#
loop_
_entity_poly.entity_id
_entity_poly.type
_entity_poly.pdbx_seq_one_letter_code
_entity_poly.pdbx_strand_id
1 'polypeptide(L)'
;LVFIPLVGVLGYSTATIASLSAGILVGAEVLLVAAAAIMGKSGYTFVKSKVFGALKRYGAPAEVSLTRYRIGLIFFTVPLVLGFVSPYAKSLIPFYAGNELWFALSGDLLLLIGLFILGGNFWDKLRALFVHGAKA
;
A
#
# COMPACT_ATOMS: atom_id res chain seq x y z
N LEU A 1 -7.23 -4.96 6.85
CA LEU A 1 -8.29 -3.94 6.70
C LEU A 1 -9.16 -4.12 5.46
N VAL A 2 -8.64 -4.70 4.36
CA VAL A 2 -9.38 -4.98 3.11
C VAL A 2 -10.65 -5.86 3.30
N PHE A 3 -10.73 -6.65 4.37
CA PHE A 3 -11.89 -7.52 4.65
C PHE A 3 -13.00 -6.86 5.50
N ILE A 4 -12.78 -5.68 6.08
CA ILE A 4 -13.80 -5.01 6.90
C ILE A 4 -15.08 -4.68 6.11
N PRO A 5 -14.99 -4.19 4.84
CA PRO A 5 -16.18 -3.99 4.01
C PRO A 5 -16.95 -5.29 3.75
N LEU A 6 -16.24 -6.43 3.68
CA LEU A 6 -16.84 -7.75 3.44
C LEU A 6 -17.71 -8.19 4.62
N VAL A 7 -17.28 -7.90 5.86
CA VAL A 7 -18.06 -8.19 7.09
C VAL A 7 -19.28 -7.28 7.21
N GLY A 8 -19.21 -6.04 6.69
CA GLY A 8 -20.35 -5.13 6.60
C GLY A 8 -21.50 -5.63 5.72
N VAL A 9 -21.18 -6.37 4.65
CA VAL A 9 -22.20 -6.96 3.75
C VAL A 9 -22.93 -8.13 4.41
N LEU A 10 -22.36 -8.76 5.43
CA LEU A 10 -22.93 -9.93 6.11
C LEU A 10 -24.00 -9.59 7.17
N GLY A 11 -24.41 -8.32 7.29
CA GLY A 11 -25.51 -7.90 8.18
C GLY A 11 -25.18 -7.89 9.67
N TYR A 12 -23.89 -7.96 10.04
CA TYR A 12 -23.45 -7.85 11.43
C TYR A 12 -23.58 -6.42 11.96
N SER A 13 -23.83 -6.29 13.27
CA SER A 13 -23.93 -4.98 13.93
C SER A 13 -22.62 -4.19 13.78
N THR A 14 -22.73 -2.86 13.64
CA THR A 14 -21.57 -1.96 13.54
C THR A 14 -20.62 -2.12 14.73
N ALA A 15 -21.16 -2.40 15.93
CA ALA A 15 -20.38 -2.65 17.14
C ALA A 15 -19.54 -3.94 17.04
N THR A 16 -20.09 -5.01 16.44
CA THR A 16 -19.37 -6.28 16.22
C THR A 16 -18.24 -6.10 15.21
N ILE A 17 -18.49 -5.38 14.11
CA ILE A 17 -17.49 -5.09 13.08
C ILE A 17 -16.36 -4.23 13.65
N ALA A 18 -16.70 -3.19 14.42
CA ALA A 18 -15.73 -2.33 15.07
C ALA A 18 -14.86 -3.10 16.07
N SER A 19 -15.47 -3.91 16.93
CA SER A 19 -14.77 -4.74 17.91
C SER A 19 -13.84 -5.76 17.26
N LEU A 20 -14.31 -6.43 16.20
CA LEU A 20 -13.51 -7.39 15.45
C LEU A 20 -12.31 -6.70 14.77
N SER A 21 -12.54 -5.54 14.17
CA SER A 21 -11.49 -4.75 13.51
C SER A 21 -10.43 -4.29 14.49
N ALA A 22 -10.85 -3.78 15.65
CA ALA A 22 -9.95 -3.37 16.72
C ALA A 22 -9.15 -4.56 17.27
N GLY A 23 -9.81 -5.70 17.50
CA GLY A 23 -9.17 -6.92 17.97
C GLY A 23 -8.12 -7.45 16.98
N ILE A 24 -8.42 -7.44 15.68
CA ILE A 24 -7.46 -7.84 14.64
C ILE A 24 -6.26 -6.90 14.60
N LEU A 25 -6.50 -5.58 14.69
CA LEU A 25 -5.44 -4.58 14.63
C LEU A 25 -4.47 -4.72 15.81
N VAL A 26 -5.00 -4.73 17.04
CA VAL A 26 -4.20 -4.88 18.26
C VAL A 26 -3.53 -6.26 18.30
N GLY A 27 -4.26 -7.32 17.95
CA GLY A 27 -3.71 -8.67 17.90
C GLY A 27 -2.54 -8.79 16.93
N ALA A 28 -2.65 -8.18 15.74
CA ALA A 28 -1.56 -8.16 14.76
C ALA A 28 -0.31 -7.47 15.30
N GLU A 29 -0.46 -6.33 15.99
CA GLU A 29 0.68 -5.63 16.60
C GLU A 29 1.35 -6.44 17.71
N VAL A 30 0.55 -7.05 18.60
CA VAL A 30 1.07 -7.90 19.68
C VAL A 30 1.82 -9.11 19.10
N LEU A 31 1.26 -9.77 18.09
CA LEU A 31 1.90 -10.89 17.41
C LEU A 31 3.19 -10.47 16.69
N LEU A 32 3.23 -9.27 16.07
CA LEU A 32 4.44 -8.74 15.45
C LEU A 32 5.57 -8.53 16.47
N VAL A 33 5.25 -7.95 17.62
CA VAL A 33 6.23 -7.74 18.70
C VAL A 33 6.69 -9.08 19.28
N ALA A 34 5.76 -10.01 19.52
CA ALA A 34 6.09 -11.35 20.01
C ALA A 34 6.96 -12.12 19.00
N ALA A 35 6.62 -12.05 17.71
CA ALA A 35 7.41 -12.66 16.65
C ALA A 35 8.82 -12.07 16.60
N ALA A 36 8.97 -10.75 16.70
CA ALA A 36 10.27 -10.10 16.75
C ALA A 36 11.10 -10.54 17.97
N ALA A 37 10.45 -10.68 19.14
CA ALA A 37 11.08 -11.14 20.37
C ALA A 37 11.56 -12.61 20.27
N ILE A 38 10.71 -13.51 19.74
CA ILE A 38 11.02 -14.93 19.57
C ILE A 38 12.12 -15.14 18.53
N MET A 39 12.05 -14.41 17.42
CA MET A 39 12.93 -14.57 16.26
C MET A 39 14.38 -14.15 16.55
N GLY A 40 14.57 -13.23 17.50
CA GLY A 40 15.89 -12.73 17.88
C GLY A 40 16.68 -12.12 16.72
N LYS A 41 17.97 -11.82 16.96
CA LYS A 41 18.85 -11.17 15.96
C LYS A 41 19.10 -12.03 14.73
N SER A 42 19.23 -13.35 14.93
CA SER A 42 19.52 -14.33 13.87
C SER A 42 18.35 -14.49 12.91
N GLY A 43 17.12 -14.63 13.43
CA GLY A 43 15.94 -14.75 12.59
C GLY A 43 15.57 -13.44 11.88
N TYR A 44 15.75 -12.29 12.53
CA TYR A 44 15.56 -10.99 11.85
C TYR A 44 16.49 -10.84 10.64
N THR A 45 17.76 -11.24 10.80
CA THR A 45 18.75 -11.20 9.72
C THR A 45 18.39 -12.17 8.58
N PHE A 46 17.85 -13.34 8.90
CA PHE A 46 17.37 -14.32 7.92
C PHE A 46 16.16 -13.80 7.13
N VAL A 47 15.15 -13.23 7.80
CA VAL A 47 13.98 -12.64 7.13
C VAL A 47 14.42 -11.46 6.26
N LYS A 48 15.27 -10.59 6.79
CA LYS A 48 15.82 -9.46 6.05
C LYS A 48 16.54 -9.92 4.79
N SER A 49 17.42 -10.92 4.86
CA SER A 49 18.15 -11.40 3.69
C SER A 49 17.23 -12.03 2.64
N LYS A 50 16.20 -12.77 3.06
CA LYS A 50 15.22 -13.37 2.15
C LYS A 50 14.36 -12.31 1.45
N VAL A 51 13.83 -11.35 2.22
CA VAL A 51 12.96 -10.28 1.71
C VAL A 51 13.74 -9.34 0.79
N PHE A 52 14.90 -8.83 1.22
CA PHE A 52 15.72 -7.96 0.38
C PHE A 52 16.32 -8.70 -0.81
N GLY A 53 16.64 -9.99 -0.68
CA GLY A 53 17.10 -10.82 -1.78
C GLY A 53 16.02 -11.04 -2.84
N ALA A 54 14.78 -11.29 -2.42
CA ALA A 54 13.63 -11.36 -3.32
C ALA A 54 13.36 -10.00 -3.98
N LEU A 55 13.36 -8.91 -3.21
CA LEU A 55 13.14 -7.57 -3.73
C LEU A 55 14.20 -7.15 -4.76
N LYS A 56 15.47 -7.53 -4.54
CA LYS A 56 16.56 -7.27 -5.49
C LYS A 56 16.42 -8.08 -6.78
N ARG A 57 15.81 -9.27 -6.73
CA ARG A 57 15.54 -10.12 -7.91
C ARG A 57 14.41 -9.56 -8.79
N TYR A 58 13.43 -8.89 -8.18
CA TYR A 58 12.35 -8.19 -8.87
C TYR A 58 12.60 -6.67 -9.02
N GLY A 59 13.83 -6.22 -8.72
CA GLY A 59 14.22 -4.82 -8.79
C GLY A 59 13.97 -4.28 -10.19
N ALA A 60 13.04 -3.33 -10.29
CA ALA A 60 12.65 -2.77 -11.57
C ALA A 60 13.87 -2.07 -12.23
N PRO A 61 13.99 -2.11 -13.57
CA PRO A 61 15.15 -1.59 -14.30
C PRO A 61 15.54 -0.19 -13.81
N ALA A 62 16.83 0.03 -13.61
CA ALA A 62 17.37 1.29 -13.11
C ALA A 62 16.91 2.45 -14.00
N GLU A 63 17.06 2.31 -15.32
CA GLU A 63 16.63 3.33 -16.26
C GLU A 63 15.27 3.00 -16.88
N VAL A 64 14.36 3.96 -16.81
CA VAL A 64 13.03 3.89 -17.41
C VAL A 64 12.90 4.99 -18.46
N SER A 65 12.29 4.70 -19.60
CA SER A 65 12.05 5.73 -20.62
C SER A 65 11.11 6.82 -20.10
N LEU A 66 11.21 8.04 -20.64
CA LEU A 66 10.36 9.17 -20.25
C LEU A 66 8.85 8.85 -20.36
N THR A 67 8.46 8.09 -21.39
CA THR A 67 7.07 7.65 -21.58
C THR A 67 6.62 6.72 -20.45
N ARG A 68 7.45 5.74 -20.09
CA ARG A 68 7.17 4.80 -18.98
C ARG A 68 7.09 5.54 -17.65
N TYR A 69 8.00 6.49 -17.41
CA TYR A 69 7.99 7.34 -16.23
C TYR A 69 6.69 8.14 -16.11
N ARG A 70 6.26 8.83 -17.18
CA ARG A 70 5.02 9.63 -17.17
C ARG A 70 3.78 8.78 -16.92
N ILE A 71 3.66 7.63 -17.59
CA ILE A 71 2.53 6.71 -17.41
C ILE A 71 2.51 6.18 -15.97
N GLY A 72 3.66 5.72 -15.47
CA GLY A 72 3.77 5.23 -14.09
C GLY A 72 3.42 6.30 -13.06
N LEU A 73 3.85 7.55 -13.29
CA LEU A 73 3.53 8.68 -12.42
C LEU A 73 2.03 8.97 -12.41
N ILE A 74 1.37 8.97 -13.56
CA ILE A 74 -0.09 9.13 -13.64
C ILE A 74 -0.78 8.01 -12.87
N PHE A 75 -0.36 6.75 -13.09
CA PHE A 75 -0.95 5.58 -12.45
C PHE A 75 -0.68 5.54 -10.94
N PHE A 76 0.38 6.18 -10.47
CA PHE A 76 0.68 6.32 -9.04
C PHE A 76 -0.09 7.49 -8.40
N THR A 77 -0.08 8.66 -9.02
CA THR A 77 -0.63 9.89 -8.44
C THR A 77 -2.15 9.96 -8.52
N VAL A 78 -2.76 9.53 -9.64
CA VAL A 78 -4.22 9.59 -9.81
C VAL A 78 -4.99 8.79 -8.74
N PRO A 79 -4.71 7.50 -8.49
CA PRO A 79 -5.43 6.76 -7.45
C PRO A 79 -5.14 7.30 -6.04
N LEU A 80 -3.94 7.82 -5.79
CA LEU A 80 -3.60 8.44 -4.50
C LEU A 80 -4.45 9.70 -4.24
N VAL A 81 -4.55 10.59 -5.22
CA VAL A 81 -5.37 11.80 -5.13
C VAL A 81 -6.86 11.44 -5.03
N LEU A 82 -7.33 10.52 -5.87
CA LEU A 82 -8.73 10.08 -5.84
C LEU A 82 -9.09 9.41 -4.51
N GLY A 83 -8.22 8.57 -3.95
CA GLY A 83 -8.43 7.95 -2.64
C GLY A 83 -8.49 8.98 -1.50
N PHE A 84 -7.72 10.06 -1.60
CA PHE A 84 -7.76 11.14 -0.62
C PHE A 84 -8.98 12.04 -0.76
N VAL A 85 -9.40 12.32 -2.00
CA VAL A 85 -10.53 13.22 -2.32
C VAL A 85 -11.89 12.52 -2.20
N SER A 86 -11.95 11.21 -2.42
CA SER A 86 -13.19 10.43 -2.40
C SER A 86 -14.05 10.57 -1.14
N PRO A 87 -13.52 10.63 0.12
CA PRO A 87 -14.37 10.86 1.29
C PRO A 87 -15.02 12.24 1.32
N TYR A 88 -14.40 13.25 0.70
CA TYR A 88 -14.86 14.64 0.72
C TYR A 88 -15.75 15.00 -0.47
N ALA A 89 -15.58 14.31 -1.60
CA ALA A 89 -16.18 14.66 -2.89
C ALA A 89 -16.99 13.52 -3.51
N LYS A 90 -17.69 12.72 -2.68
CA LYS A 90 -18.50 11.58 -3.15
C LYS A 90 -19.50 11.93 -4.25
N SER A 91 -20.01 13.17 -4.28
CA SER A 91 -20.98 13.66 -5.27
C SER A 91 -20.36 14.10 -6.60
N LEU A 92 -19.04 14.36 -6.65
CA LEU A 92 -18.35 14.82 -7.86
C LEU A 92 -17.85 13.66 -8.72
N ILE A 93 -17.83 12.44 -8.19
CA ILE A 93 -17.35 11.25 -8.92
C ILE A 93 -18.56 10.46 -9.45
N PRO A 94 -18.89 10.58 -10.75
CA PRO A 94 -19.96 9.77 -11.33
C PRO A 94 -19.61 8.27 -11.20
N PHE A 95 -20.61 7.45 -10.93
CA PHE A 95 -20.51 5.98 -10.71
C PHE A 95 -19.81 5.50 -9.43
N TYR A 96 -19.35 6.41 -8.54
CA TYR A 96 -18.71 6.02 -7.28
C TYR A 96 -19.69 5.40 -6.27
N ALA A 97 -20.88 6.00 -6.13
CA ALA A 97 -21.92 5.50 -5.23
C ALA A 97 -22.38 4.10 -5.65
N GLY A 98 -22.21 3.12 -4.76
CA GLY A 98 -22.57 1.71 -4.98
C GLY A 98 -21.44 0.83 -5.54
N ASN A 99 -20.34 1.39 -6.03
CA ASN A 99 -19.16 0.66 -6.51
C ASN A 99 -17.88 0.97 -5.71
N GLU A 100 -18.00 1.54 -4.51
CA GLU A 100 -16.89 2.01 -3.68
C GLU A 100 -15.78 0.96 -3.51
N LEU A 101 -16.15 -0.32 -3.34
CA LEU A 101 -15.23 -1.43 -3.21
C LEU A 101 -14.41 -1.66 -4.49
N TRP A 102 -15.05 -1.62 -5.67
CA TRP A 102 -14.35 -1.79 -6.95
C TRP A 102 -13.42 -0.62 -7.25
N PHE A 103 -13.82 0.61 -6.90
CA PHE A 103 -12.96 1.78 -7.00
C PHE A 103 -11.75 1.68 -6.06
N ALA A 104 -11.93 1.22 -4.83
CA ALA A 104 -10.82 1.00 -3.89
C ALA A 104 -9.84 -0.06 -4.41
N LEU A 105 -10.33 -1.24 -4.80
CA LEU A 105 -9.48 -2.32 -5.30
C LEU A 105 -8.74 -1.95 -6.59
N SER A 106 -9.43 -1.29 -7.54
CA SER A 106 -8.80 -0.84 -8.78
C SER A 106 -7.78 0.27 -8.55
N GLY A 107 -8.07 1.20 -7.63
CA GLY A 107 -7.15 2.24 -7.20
C GLY A 107 -5.88 1.67 -6.60
N ASP A 108 -6.00 0.72 -5.68
CA ASP A 108 -4.87 0.03 -5.06
C ASP A 108 -4.03 -0.73 -6.10
N LEU A 109 -4.67 -1.45 -7.02
CA LEU A 109 -3.99 -2.19 -8.07
C LEU A 109 -3.25 -1.25 -9.04
N LEU A 110 -3.89 -0.14 -9.45
CA LEU A 110 -3.28 0.87 -10.31
C LEU A 110 -2.08 1.54 -9.62
N LEU A 111 -2.19 1.84 -8.33
CA LEU A 111 -1.11 2.41 -7.53
C LEU A 111 0.09 1.46 -7.49
N LEU A 112 -0.15 0.16 -7.20
CA LEU A 112 0.90 -0.85 -7.20
C LEU A 112 1.55 -0.99 -8.58
N ILE A 113 0.75 -1.08 -9.65
CA ILE A 113 1.25 -1.17 -11.02
C ILE A 113 2.09 0.07 -11.37
N GLY A 114 1.60 1.28 -11.06
CA GLY A 114 2.31 2.53 -11.29
C GLY A 114 3.68 2.55 -10.61
N LEU A 115 3.75 2.06 -9.37
CA LEU A 115 4.97 1.95 -8.60
C LEU A 115 5.99 0.97 -9.21
N PHE A 116 5.54 -0.16 -9.76
CA PHE A 116 6.40 -1.08 -10.52
C PHE A 116 6.84 -0.48 -11.88
N ILE A 117 5.96 0.28 -12.54
CA ILE A 117 6.24 0.96 -13.81
C ILE A 117 7.30 2.06 -13.64
N LEU A 118 7.27 2.79 -12.53
CA LEU A 118 8.18 3.90 -12.24
C LEU A 118 9.66 3.49 -12.06
N GLY A 119 9.93 2.23 -11.72
CA GLY A 119 11.29 1.70 -11.71
C GLY A 119 12.13 2.04 -10.47
N GLY A 120 13.38 1.56 -10.44
CA GLY A 120 14.29 1.75 -9.31
C GLY A 120 14.65 3.23 -9.06
N ASN A 121 14.92 4.01 -10.11
CA ASN A 121 15.31 5.42 -9.97
C ASN A 121 14.23 6.28 -9.29
N PHE A 122 12.94 5.95 -9.44
CA PHE A 122 11.88 6.64 -8.71
C PHE A 122 11.93 6.32 -7.21
N TRP A 123 12.13 5.05 -6.85
CA TRP A 123 12.28 4.63 -5.46
C TRP A 123 13.45 5.31 -4.76
N ASP A 124 14.56 5.51 -5.46
CA ASP A 124 15.72 6.24 -4.91
C ASP A 124 15.39 7.71 -4.62
N LYS A 125 14.65 8.37 -5.51
CA LYS A 125 14.15 9.74 -5.30
C LYS A 125 13.13 9.83 -4.16
N LEU A 126 12.20 8.88 -4.09
CA LEU A 126 11.22 8.81 -3.01
C LEU A 126 11.93 8.60 -1.67
N ARG A 127 12.92 7.71 -1.61
CA ARG A 127 13.75 7.50 -0.42
C ARG A 127 14.54 8.75 -0.05
N ALA A 128 15.12 9.44 -1.03
CA ALA A 128 15.84 10.69 -0.82
C ALA A 128 14.97 11.77 -0.15
N LEU A 129 13.67 11.83 -0.47
CA LEU A 129 12.74 12.78 0.15
C LEU A 129 12.64 12.63 1.68
N PHE A 130 12.86 11.42 2.22
CA PHE A 130 12.85 11.15 3.65
C PHE A 130 14.22 11.27 4.33
N VAL A 131 15.28 11.56 3.57
CA VAL A 131 16.66 11.73 4.07
C VAL A 131 17.01 13.22 4.02
N HIS A 132 17.09 13.87 5.18
CA HIS A 132 17.30 15.33 5.29
C HIS A 132 18.49 15.86 4.47
N GLY A 133 19.58 15.08 4.36
CA GLY A 133 20.80 15.47 3.63
C GLY A 133 20.83 15.08 2.15
N ALA A 134 19.75 14.52 1.59
CA ALA A 134 19.75 14.10 0.20
C ALA A 134 19.70 15.31 -0.74
N LYS A 135 20.55 15.29 -1.77
CA LYS A 135 20.54 16.25 -2.87
C LYS A 135 20.13 15.52 -4.16
N ALA A 136 19.31 16.18 -4.96
CA ALA A 136 18.80 15.65 -6.23
C ALA A 136 19.87 15.63 -7.32
#